data_AF-A0A0Q6CIH0-F1
#
_entry.id   AF-A0A0Q6CIH0-F1
#
_cell.length_a   1.000
_cell.length_b   1.000
_cell.length_c   1.000
_cell.angle_alpha   90.00
_cell.angle_beta   90.00
_cell.angle_gamma   90.00
#
_symmetry.space_group_name_H-M   'P 1'
#
loop_
_entity.id
_entity.type
_entity.pdbx_description
1 polymer ?
#
loop_
_entity_poly.entity_id
_entity_poly.type
_entity_poly.pdbx_seq_one_letter_code
_entity_poly.pdbx_strand_id
1 'polypeptide(L)'
;MTHPTTAALDRQLAKKGERVTLRRVLRGAPALSVNVLAFCRGATPEELVAGVDQNATVVVLSPTEILAAAWPAPPVAGDEIIRQGQTRTITTATPVVIGETVVRYDLRVLG
;
A
#
# COMPACT_ATOMS: atom_id res chain seq x y z
N MET A 1 6.73 13.71 -14.91
CA MET A 1 5.45 14.38 -15.22
C MET A 1 4.39 13.72 -14.35
N THR A 2 3.77 14.45 -13.44
CA THR A 2 2.76 13.91 -12.51
C THR A 2 1.43 13.81 -13.26
N HIS A 3 0.91 12.59 -13.44
CA HIS A 3 -0.39 12.41 -14.08
C HIS A 3 -1.51 13.04 -13.22
N PRO A 4 -2.53 13.68 -13.82
CA PRO A 4 -3.59 14.38 -13.07
C PRO A 4 -4.33 13.46 -12.09
N THR A 5 -4.38 12.16 -12.40
CA THR A 5 -5.00 11.14 -11.54
C THR A 5 -4.18 10.84 -10.28
N THR A 6 -2.84 10.81 -10.38
CA THR A 6 -1.96 10.65 -9.20
C THR A 6 -2.09 11.86 -8.26
N ALA A 7 -2.16 13.07 -8.81
CA ALA A 7 -2.36 14.29 -8.01
C ALA A 7 -3.73 14.32 -7.31
N ALA A 8 -4.77 13.75 -7.91
CA ALA A 8 -6.07 13.61 -7.26
C ALA A 8 -6.03 12.61 -6.10
N LEU A 9 -5.34 11.48 -6.27
CA LEU A 9 -5.13 10.50 -5.21
C LEU A 9 -4.29 11.09 -4.06
N ASP A 10 -3.19 11.78 -4.36
CA ASP A 10 -2.34 12.42 -3.36
C ASP A 10 -3.14 13.42 -2.50
N ARG A 11 -4.01 14.21 -3.12
CA ARG A 11 -4.92 15.11 -2.39
C ARG A 11 -5.94 14.37 -1.52
N GLN A 12 -6.40 13.19 -1.94
CA GLN A 12 -7.30 12.37 -1.12
C GLN A 12 -6.56 11.75 0.07
N LEU A 13 -5.36 11.21 -0.15
CA LEU A 13 -4.52 10.65 0.91
C LEU A 13 -4.05 11.72 1.89
N ALA A 14 -3.76 12.93 1.44
CA ALA A 14 -3.45 14.04 2.34
C ALA A 14 -4.63 14.40 3.28
N LYS A 15 -5.88 14.12 2.86
CA LYS A 15 -7.09 14.43 3.63
C LYS A 15 -7.61 13.26 4.47
N LYS A 16 -7.50 12.03 3.95
CA LYS A 16 -8.15 10.83 4.50
C LYS A 16 -7.18 9.67 4.76
N GLY A 17 -5.93 9.82 4.33
CA GLY A 17 -4.89 8.83 4.56
C GLY A 17 -4.38 8.89 5.98
N GLU A 18 -3.80 7.79 6.42
CA GLU A 18 -3.05 7.65 7.65
C GLU A 18 -1.60 7.30 7.33
N ARG A 19 -0.68 7.69 8.23
CA ARG A 19 0.72 7.30 8.10
C ARG A 19 0.90 5.84 8.47
N VAL A 20 1.52 5.08 7.57
CA VAL A 20 1.95 3.70 7.77
C VAL A 20 3.41 3.55 7.40
N THR A 21 4.07 2.52 7.91
CA THR A 21 5.42 2.17 7.48
C THR A 21 5.34 0.98 6.54
N LEU A 22 5.77 1.16 5.30
CA LEU A 22 6.05 0.06 4.38
C LEU A 22 7.44 -0.49 4.70
N ARG A 23 7.52 -1.79 4.95
CA ARG A 23 8.75 -2.49 5.32
C ARG A 23 9.00 -3.68 4.41
N ARG A 24 10.25 -3.84 3.95
CA ARG A 24 10.71 -4.98 3.15
C ARG A 24 11.76 -5.73 3.92
N VAL A 25 11.46 -6.99 4.24
CA VAL A 25 12.37 -7.88 4.94
C VAL A 25 13.28 -8.55 3.91
N LEU A 26 14.59 -8.28 4.02
CA LEU A 26 15.61 -8.86 3.16
C LEU A 26 16.34 -9.97 3.92
N ARG A 27 16.62 -11.10 3.27
CA ARG A 27 17.42 -12.16 3.88
C ARG A 27 18.87 -11.70 4.00
N GLY A 28 19.41 -11.71 5.22
CA GLY A 28 20.81 -11.40 5.49
C GLY A 28 21.18 -9.92 5.36
N ALA A 29 20.19 -9.03 5.26
CA ALA A 29 20.41 -7.58 5.19
C ALA A 29 19.40 -6.84 6.10
N PRO A 30 19.69 -5.60 6.52
CA PRO A 30 18.75 -4.77 7.25
C PRO A 30 17.44 -4.58 6.48
N ALA A 31 16.31 -4.60 7.19
CA ALA A 31 15.01 -4.34 6.58
C ALA A 31 14.95 -2.89 6.08
N LEU A 32 14.41 -2.71 4.87
CA LEU A 32 14.15 -1.37 4.32
C LEU A 32 12.79 -0.91 4.82
N SER A 33 12.71 0.32 5.33
CA SER A 33 11.47 0.88 5.85
C SER A 33 11.26 2.30 5.33
N VAL A 34 10.05 2.62 4.90
CA VAL A 34 9.65 3.97 4.48
C VAL A 34 8.29 4.32 5.07
N ASN A 35 8.16 5.55 5.55
CA ASN A 35 6.87 6.08 6.00
C ASN A 35 6.12 6.68 4.82
N VAL A 36 4.90 6.18 4.60
CA VAL A 36 4.01 6.58 3.50
C VAL A 36 2.61 6.84 4.03
N LEU A 37 1.85 7.66 3.31
CA LEU A 37 0.43 7.87 3.49
C LEU A 37 -0.33 6.78 2.74
N ALA A 38 -1.21 6.12 3.48
CA ALA A 38 -2.07 5.08 2.96
C ALA A 38 -3.51 5.33 3.35
N PHE A 39 -4.44 4.88 2.52
CA PHE A 39 -5.83 4.71 2.94
C PHE A 39 -6.06 3.24 3.27
N CYS A 40 -6.32 2.93 4.53
CA CYS A 40 -6.62 1.56 4.95
C CYS A 40 -8.11 1.41 5.25
N ARG A 41 -8.69 0.31 4.77
CA ARG A 41 -10.06 -0.10 5.11
C ARG A 41 -10.12 -1.60 5.32
N GLY A 42 -11.04 -2.06 6.15
CA GLY A 42 -11.39 -3.48 6.21
C GLY A 42 -12.01 -3.98 4.90
N ALA A 43 -12.10 -5.30 4.76
CA ALA A 43 -12.87 -5.94 3.71
C ALA A 43 -14.36 -5.48 3.76
N THR A 44 -14.96 -5.22 2.59
CA THR A 44 -16.39 -4.92 2.51
C THR A 44 -17.22 -6.20 2.64
N PRO A 45 -18.52 -6.12 2.99
CA PRO A 45 -19.39 -7.30 3.03
C PRO A 45 -19.37 -8.13 1.74
N GLU A 46 -19.32 -7.49 0.57
CA GLU A 46 -19.26 -8.15 -0.72
C GLU A 46 -17.94 -8.91 -0.92
N GLU A 47 -16.82 -8.35 -0.45
CA GLU A 47 -15.51 -9.00 -0.47
C GLU A 47 -15.50 -10.22 0.47
N LEU A 48 -16.13 -10.12 1.65
CA LEU A 48 -16.28 -11.26 2.57
C LEU A 48 -17.08 -12.41 1.94
N VAL A 49 -18.19 -12.09 1.26
CA VAL A 49 -19.01 -13.07 0.53
C VAL A 49 -18.21 -13.71 -0.61
N ALA A 50 -17.32 -12.96 -1.24
CA ALA A 50 -16.39 -13.46 -2.26
C ALA A 50 -15.21 -14.28 -1.68
N GLY A 51 -15.20 -14.56 -0.37
CA GLY A 51 -14.18 -15.36 0.30
C GLY A 51 -12.90 -14.62 0.66
N VAL A 52 -12.91 -13.27 0.63
CA VAL A 52 -11.82 -12.48 1.21
C VAL A 52 -11.85 -12.64 2.73
N ASP A 53 -10.69 -12.90 3.32
CA ASP A 53 -10.54 -13.03 4.77
C ASP A 53 -11.06 -11.79 5.50
N GLN A 54 -11.81 -11.98 6.59
CA GLN A 54 -12.37 -10.88 7.38
C GLN A 54 -11.30 -10.01 8.05
N ASN A 55 -10.14 -10.58 8.33
CA ASN A 55 -8.97 -9.86 8.84
C ASN A 55 -8.18 -9.18 7.72
N ALA A 56 -8.56 -9.35 6.45
CA ALA A 56 -7.94 -8.65 5.35
C ALA A 56 -8.22 -7.15 5.44
N THR A 57 -7.16 -6.38 5.29
CA THR A 57 -7.24 -4.93 5.14
C THR A 57 -6.75 -4.56 3.76
N VAL A 58 -7.56 -3.76 3.08
CA VAL A 58 -7.19 -3.14 1.82
C VAL A 58 -6.43 -1.87 2.14
N VAL A 59 -5.19 -1.80 1.69
CA VAL A 59 -4.29 -0.66 1.87
C VAL A 59 -4.03 -0.05 0.49
N VAL A 60 -4.44 1.19 0.32
CA VAL A 60 -4.26 1.98 -0.90
C VAL A 60 -3.08 2.92 -0.71
N LEU A 61 -2.05 2.76 -1.56
CA LEU A 61 -0.85 3.60 -1.55
C LEU A 61 -0.73 4.43 -2.82
N SER A 62 -0.27 5.66 -2.68
CA SER A 62 0.20 6.44 -3.83
C SER A 62 1.65 6.07 -4.18
N PRO A 63 1.99 5.99 -5.47
CA PRO A 63 3.37 5.82 -5.90
C PRO A 63 4.25 7.03 -5.60
N THR A 64 3.69 8.22 -5.34
CA THR A 64 4.44 9.47 -5.17
C THR A 64 5.49 9.37 -4.04
N GLU A 65 5.10 8.93 -2.85
CA GLU A 65 6.02 8.85 -1.70
C GLU A 65 6.95 7.64 -1.79
N ILE A 66 6.50 6.55 -2.42
CA ILE A 66 7.32 5.36 -2.68
C ILE A 66 8.49 5.73 -3.61
N LEU A 67 8.19 6.46 -4.69
CA LEU A 67 9.19 6.94 -5.64
C LEU A 67 10.10 8.00 -5.01
N ALA A 68 9.55 8.93 -4.24
CA ALA A 68 10.32 9.96 -3.55
C ALA A 68 11.30 9.39 -2.52
N ALA A 69 10.95 8.27 -1.88
CA ALA A 69 11.81 7.58 -0.93
C ALA A 69 12.84 6.63 -1.59
N ALA A 70 12.96 6.64 -2.92
CA ALA A 70 13.82 5.75 -3.68
C ALA A 70 13.61 4.26 -3.33
N TRP A 71 12.35 3.89 -3.05
CA TRP A 71 12.01 2.51 -2.73
C TRP A 71 12.40 1.60 -3.90
N PRO A 72 13.15 0.51 -3.66
CA PRO A 72 13.95 -0.14 -4.70
C PRO A 72 13.13 -0.85 -5.79
N ALA A 73 11.91 -1.26 -5.48
CA ALA A 73 10.99 -1.89 -6.42
C ALA A 73 9.57 -1.80 -5.86
N PRO A 74 8.51 -1.83 -6.69
CA PRO A 74 7.12 -1.81 -6.24
C PRO A 74 6.85 -2.73 -5.04
N PRO A 75 5.88 -2.41 -4.16
CA PRO A 75 5.49 -3.31 -3.08
C PRO A 75 5.12 -4.69 -3.62
N VAL A 76 5.51 -5.75 -2.91
CA VAL A 76 5.26 -7.14 -3.30
C VAL A 76 4.67 -7.95 -2.14
N ALA A 77 4.16 -9.13 -2.44
CA ALA A 77 3.76 -10.08 -1.41
C ALA A 77 4.95 -10.47 -0.52
N GLY A 78 4.74 -10.53 0.79
CA GLY A 78 5.77 -10.75 1.80
C GLY A 78 6.42 -9.48 2.35
N ASP A 79 6.22 -8.32 1.71
CA ASP A 79 6.47 -7.04 2.37
C ASP A 79 5.46 -6.84 3.51
N GLU A 80 5.73 -5.89 4.39
CA GLU A 80 4.91 -5.62 5.57
C GLU A 80 4.45 -4.18 5.61
N ILE A 81 3.24 -3.98 6.13
CA ILE A 81 2.68 -2.69 6.52
C ILE A 81 2.62 -2.66 8.04
N ILE A 82 3.34 -1.71 8.64
CA ILE A 82 3.23 -1.43 10.07
C ILE A 82 2.27 -0.27 10.25
N ARG A 83 1.16 -0.55 10.95
CA ARG A 83 0.10 0.41 11.23
C ARG A 83 -0.22 0.36 12.72
N GLN A 84 -0.13 1.49 13.41
CA GLN A 84 -0.44 1.58 14.85
C GLN A 84 0.34 0.55 15.70
N GLY A 85 1.60 0.27 15.32
CA GLY A 85 2.44 -0.74 15.98
C GLY A 85 2.13 -2.19 15.62
N GLN A 86 1.06 -2.46 14.87
CA GLN A 86 0.73 -3.79 14.37
C GLN A 86 1.42 -4.03 13.03
N THR A 87 2.08 -5.18 12.89
CA THR A 87 2.69 -5.61 11.62
C THR A 87 1.69 -6.45 10.86
N ARG A 88 1.40 -6.07 9.62
CA ARG A 88 0.54 -6.82 8.70
C ARG A 88 1.31 -7.18 7.46
N THR A 89 1.23 -8.43 7.05
CA THR A 89 1.94 -8.94 5.88
C THR A 89 1.11 -8.70 4.64
N ILE A 90 1.72 -8.11 3.61
CA ILE A 90 1.14 -7.96 2.28
C ILE A 90 1.00 -9.35 1.66
N THR A 91 -0.22 -9.74 1.37
CA THR A 91 -0.55 -11.00 0.68
C THR A 91 -0.73 -10.79 -0.82
N THR A 92 -1.16 -9.60 -1.21
CA THR A 92 -1.33 -9.24 -2.62
C THR A 92 -0.99 -7.78 -2.81
N ALA A 93 -0.21 -7.48 -3.85
CA ALA A 93 0.10 -6.12 -4.26
C ALA A 93 -0.29 -5.94 -5.72
N THR A 94 -1.36 -5.17 -5.97
CA THR A 94 -1.90 -4.96 -7.31
C THR A 94 -1.62 -3.52 -7.74
N PRO A 95 -0.76 -3.29 -8.75
CA PRO A 95 -0.62 -1.97 -9.34
C PRO A 95 -1.87 -1.59 -10.14
N VAL A 96 -2.37 -0.38 -9.92
CA VAL A 96 -3.40 0.24 -10.74
C VAL A 96 -2.71 1.16 -11.74
N VAL A 97 -2.85 0.84 -13.02
CA VAL A 97 -2.21 1.54 -14.13
C VAL A 97 -3.27 2.29 -14.93
N ILE A 98 -3.01 3.55 -15.27
CA ILE A 98 -3.81 4.34 -16.19
C ILE A 98 -2.90 4.81 -17.32
N GLY A 99 -3.20 4.39 -18.54
CA GLY A 99 -2.28 4.52 -19.67
C GLY A 99 -1.01 3.72 -19.40
N GLU A 100 0.14 4.40 -19.38
CA GLU A 100 1.46 3.79 -19.14
C GLU A 100 2.00 4.09 -17.73
N THR A 101 1.18 4.68 -16.85
CA THR A 101 1.61 5.12 -15.52
C THR A 101 0.89 4.38 -14.41
N VAL A 102 1.66 3.87 -13.44
CA VAL A 102 1.13 3.39 -12.17
C VAL A 102 0.62 4.60 -11.38
N VAL A 103 -0.66 4.59 -11.02
CA VAL A 103 -1.30 5.67 -10.27
C VAL A 103 -1.55 5.32 -8.81
N ARG A 104 -1.57 4.02 -8.48
CA ARG A 104 -1.86 3.51 -7.13
C ARG A 104 -1.38 2.07 -6.98
N TYR A 105 -1.13 1.64 -5.75
CA TYR A 105 -1.07 0.22 -5.39
C TYR A 105 -2.23 -0.14 -4.47
N ASP A 106 -3.02 -1.14 -4.88
CA ASP A 106 -4.05 -1.76 -4.06
C ASP A 106 -3.44 -3.00 -3.41
N LEU A 107 -3.18 -2.90 -2.11
CA LEU A 107 -2.59 -3.97 -1.33
C LEU A 107 -3.66 -4.67 -0.49
N ARG A 108 -3.51 -5.99 -0.35
CA ARG A 108 -4.19 -6.77 0.68
C ARG A 108 -3.17 -7.15 1.73
N VAL A 109 -3.50 -6.89 2.99
CA VAL A 109 -2.67 -7.26 4.13
C VAL A 109 -3.45 -8.13 5.10
N LEU A 110 -2.77 -9.10 5.70
CA LEU A 110 -3.29 -9.95 6.79
C LEU A 110 -2.41 -9.79 8.04
N GLY A 111 -3.01 -9.99 9.21
CA GLY A 111 -2.32 -9.90 10.50
C GLY A 111 -3.01 -8.97 11.49
#